data_AF-A0ABD2PIY3-F1
#
_entry.id   AF-A0ABD2PIY3-F1
#
_cell.length_a   1.000
_cell.length_b   1.000
_cell.length_c   1.000
_cell.angle_alpha   90.00
_cell.angle_beta   90.00
_cell.angle_gamma   90.00
#
_symmetry.space_group_name_H-M   'P 1'
#
loop_
_entity.id
_entity.type
_entity.pdbx_description
1 polymer ?
#
loop_
_entity_poly.entity_id
_entity_poly.type
_entity_poly.pdbx_seq_one_letter_code
_entity_poly.pdbx_strand_id
1 'polypeptide(L)'
;MATFNLNLPVNPDTDRKGSLFSLHSGDHQDEVSPVNARLMNLQPNFGLCFDIDGVLAIGTRPLDEAVMAFKLLSDANGQLRVPCCFVTNAAGCPKKKAVQLSSWFKINVDPAQVILAPTPLTVFRKWHDKRVVIVGQGDVIPIAKESVSLPSKISNIWGPMAIHN
;
A
#
# COMPACT_ATOMS: atom_id res chain seq x y z
N MET A 1 -1.35 -32.52 4.73
CA MET A 1 -1.06 -31.41 3.80
C MET A 1 -0.44 -30.27 4.60
N ALA A 2 0.60 -29.65 4.05
CA ALA A 2 1.68 -28.99 4.80
C ALA A 2 1.24 -27.83 5.71
N THR A 3 1.64 -27.95 6.98
CA THR A 3 1.57 -26.90 8.01
C THR A 3 2.81 -26.01 7.86
N PHE A 4 2.64 -24.73 7.55
CA PHE A 4 3.75 -23.79 7.51
C PHE A 4 3.93 -23.15 8.89
N ASN A 5 5.10 -23.39 9.47
CA ASN A 5 5.51 -22.93 10.79
C ASN A 5 6.47 -21.74 10.59
N LEU A 6 6.07 -20.53 11.00
CA LEU A 6 6.94 -19.35 10.98
C LEU A 6 7.90 -19.40 12.19
N ASN A 7 8.88 -20.31 12.15
CA ASN A 7 10.03 -20.22 13.03
C ASN A 7 11.01 -19.20 12.44
N LEU A 8 10.99 -17.97 12.95
CA LEU A 8 12.08 -17.03 12.75
C LEU A 8 13.16 -17.31 13.81
N PRO A 9 14.40 -17.69 13.43
CA PRO A 9 15.47 -17.87 14.38
C PRO A 9 15.89 -16.53 15.01
N VAL A 10 16.01 -16.50 16.34
CA VAL A 10 16.66 -15.39 17.05
C VAL A 10 18.17 -15.60 16.94
N ASN A 11 18.84 -14.70 16.22
CA ASN A 11 20.30 -14.58 16.25
C ASN A 11 20.69 -13.88 17.58
N PRO A 12 21.53 -14.50 18.44
CA PRO A 12 21.90 -13.90 19.72
C PRO A 12 22.76 -12.63 19.62
N ASP A 13 23.24 -12.24 18.43
CA ASP A 13 24.20 -11.12 18.26
C ASP A 13 23.79 -10.02 17.28
N THR A 14 22.50 -9.83 16.98
CA THR A 14 22.09 -8.67 16.18
C THR A 14 20.86 -7.96 16.72
N ASP A 15 20.98 -6.63 16.82
CA ASP A 15 20.04 -5.63 17.30
C ASP A 15 18.76 -5.50 16.41
N ARG A 16 18.12 -6.63 16.11
CA ARG A 16 16.87 -6.71 15.34
C ARG A 16 15.83 -7.49 16.14
N LYS A 17 14.96 -6.74 16.82
CA LYS A 17 13.74 -7.28 17.45
C LYS A 17 12.75 -7.70 16.36
N GLY A 18 12.80 -8.98 15.96
CA GLY A 18 11.74 -9.61 15.18
C GLY A 18 10.50 -9.84 16.05
N SER A 19 9.33 -9.39 15.59
CA SER A 19 8.05 -9.59 16.26
C SER A 19 7.59 -11.04 16.12
N LEU A 20 7.44 -11.75 17.24
CA LEU A 20 6.98 -13.14 17.32
C LEU A 20 5.45 -13.17 17.46
N PHE A 21 4.74 -13.82 16.55
CA PHE A 21 3.29 -14.07 16.68
C PHE A 21 3.07 -15.57 16.97
N SER A 22 2.44 -15.88 18.10
CA SER A 22 2.01 -17.24 18.44
C SER A 22 0.48 -17.32 18.41
N LEU A 23 -0.06 -18.31 17.70
CA LEU A 23 -1.48 -18.70 17.75
C LEU A 23 -1.59 -19.99 18.58
N HIS A 24 -2.37 -19.95 19.66
CA HIS A 24 -2.88 -21.15 20.32
C HIS A 24 -4.40 -21.01 20.45
N SER A 25 -5.11 -21.92 19.79
CA SER A 25 -6.54 -22.16 19.99
C SER A 25 -6.69 -23.16 21.13
N GLY A 26 -7.27 -22.75 22.25
CA GLY A 26 -7.59 -23.65 23.35
C GLY A 26 -8.24 -22.88 24.51
N ASP A 27 -9.48 -23.24 24.84
CA ASP A 27 -10.22 -22.74 26.00
C ASP A 27 -9.54 -23.22 27.30
N HIS A 28 -8.60 -22.43 27.82
CA HIS A 28 -8.19 -22.47 29.23
C HIS A 28 -7.99 -21.04 29.73
N GLN A 29 -8.65 -20.71 30.84
CA GLN A 29 -8.51 -19.43 31.53
C GLN A 29 -7.14 -19.37 32.21
N ASP A 30 -6.08 -19.10 31.43
CA ASP A 30 -4.75 -18.88 31.97
C ASP A 30 -4.59 -17.41 32.34
N GLU A 31 -4.21 -17.19 33.60
CA GLU A 31 -3.85 -15.92 34.20
C GLU A 31 -2.85 -15.18 33.30
N VAL A 32 -3.24 -14.00 32.78
CA VAL A 32 -2.40 -13.23 31.84
C VAL A 32 -1.16 -12.74 32.59
N SER A 33 -0.05 -13.48 32.44
CA SER A 33 1.25 -13.08 32.95
C SER A 33 1.60 -11.65 32.49
N PRO A 34 2.16 -10.78 33.36
CA PRO A 34 2.51 -9.40 33.03
C PRO A 34 3.42 -9.25 31.80
N VAL A 35 4.15 -10.32 31.45
CA VAL A 35 5.01 -10.39 30.27
C VAL A 35 4.20 -10.44 28.97
N ASN A 36 3.11 -11.21 28.95
CA ASN A 36 2.20 -11.29 27.80
C ASN A 36 1.47 -9.96 27.56
N ALA A 37 1.06 -9.28 28.64
CA ALA A 37 0.45 -7.95 28.55
C ALA A 37 1.41 -6.89 27.97
N ARG A 38 2.72 -6.99 28.26
CA ARG A 38 3.74 -6.10 27.66
C ARG A 38 3.99 -6.39 26.19
N LEU A 39 3.98 -7.65 25.78
CA LEU A 39 4.08 -8.05 24.37
C LEU A 39 2.87 -7.58 23.55
N MET A 40 1.66 -7.58 24.13
CA MET A 40 0.43 -7.12 23.48
C MET A 40 0.38 -5.59 23.25
N ASN A 41 1.23 -4.81 23.92
CA ASN A 41 1.29 -3.35 23.78
C ASN A 41 2.46 -2.85 22.91
N LEU A 42 3.21 -3.75 22.27
CA LEU A 42 4.27 -3.36 21.35
C LEU A 42 3.66 -2.98 19.99
N GLN A 43 3.53 -1.68 19.74
CA GLN A 43 3.26 -1.18 18.41
C GLN A 43 4.43 -1.56 17.48
N PRO A 44 4.16 -2.07 16.27
CA PRO A 44 5.20 -2.36 15.30
C PRO A 44 6.05 -1.11 15.04
N ASN A 45 7.38 -1.25 15.06
CA ASN A 45 8.33 -0.17 14.75
C ASN A 45 8.74 -0.16 13.27
N PHE A 46 8.00 -0.88 12.42
CA PHE A 46 8.23 -1.02 11.00
C PHE A 46 6.92 -0.86 10.23
N GLY A 47 7.03 -0.62 8.92
CA GLY A 47 5.90 -0.63 7.99
C GLY A 47 6.21 -1.48 6.76
N LEU A 48 5.18 -1.78 5.99
CA LEU A 48 5.27 -2.54 4.75
C LEU A 48 4.93 -1.67 3.55
N CYS A 49 5.67 -1.86 2.46
CA CYS A 49 5.46 -1.18 1.19
C CYS A 49 5.25 -2.25 0.13
N PHE A 50 4.06 -2.31 -0.44
CA PHE A 50 3.71 -3.32 -1.44
C PHE A 50 3.71 -2.69 -2.83
N ASP A 51 4.53 -3.22 -3.74
CA ASP A 51 4.26 -3.04 -5.16
C ASP A 51 2.91 -3.70 -5.50
N ILE A 52 2.17 -3.17 -6.46
CA ILE A 52 0.86 -3.69 -6.84
C ILE A 52 1.00 -4.65 -8.01
N ASP A 53 1.67 -4.23 -9.08
CA ASP A 53 1.65 -4.92 -10.37
C ASP A 53 2.68 -6.06 -10.37
N GLY A 54 2.19 -7.31 -10.49
CA GLY A 54 3.03 -8.51 -10.42
C GLY A 54 3.35 -8.97 -9.00
N VAL A 55 2.97 -8.20 -7.96
CA VAL A 55 3.15 -8.57 -6.55
C VAL A 55 1.83 -8.82 -5.85
N LEU A 56 0.86 -7.90 -5.96
CA LEU A 56 -0.48 -8.07 -5.38
C LEU A 56 -1.51 -8.52 -6.42
N ALA A 57 -1.30 -8.17 -7.69
CA ALA A 57 -2.24 -8.44 -8.76
C ALA A 57 -1.55 -8.65 -10.11
N ILE A 58 -2.21 -9.41 -10.99
CA ILE A 58 -1.88 -9.48 -12.42
C ILE A 58 -3.02 -8.79 -13.16
N GLY A 59 -2.75 -7.59 -13.69
CA GLY A 59 -3.77 -6.75 -14.32
C GLY A 59 -4.89 -6.38 -13.34
N THR A 60 -6.11 -6.82 -13.62
CA THR A 60 -7.29 -6.56 -12.78
C THR A 60 -7.63 -7.72 -11.83
N ARG A 61 -6.78 -8.75 -11.76
CA ARG A 61 -7.00 -9.93 -10.91
C ARG A 61 -6.01 -9.92 -9.73
N PRO A 62 -6.49 -9.87 -8.47
CA PRO A 62 -5.61 -10.05 -7.32
C PRO A 62 -5.04 -11.47 -7.30
N LEU A 63 -3.82 -11.62 -6.79
CA LEU A 63 -3.22 -12.94 -6.54
C LEU A 63 -3.84 -13.57 -5.30
N ASP A 64 -4.09 -14.88 -5.35
CA ASP A 64 -4.72 -15.61 -4.25
C ASP A 64 -3.83 -15.60 -2.99
N GLU A 65 -2.52 -15.66 -3.17
CA GLU A 65 -1.52 -15.56 -2.12
C GLU A 65 -1.53 -14.18 -1.46
N ALA A 66 -1.74 -13.11 -2.23
CA ALA A 66 -1.89 -11.77 -1.69
C ALA A 66 -3.17 -11.65 -0.86
N VAL A 67 -4.29 -12.22 -1.32
CA VAL A 67 -5.54 -12.26 -0.55
C VAL A 67 -5.35 -13.00 0.77
N MET A 68 -4.63 -14.13 0.77
CA MET A 68 -4.31 -14.85 1.99
C MET A 68 -3.38 -14.05 2.93
N ALA A 69 -2.36 -13.39 2.39
CA ALA A 69 -1.45 -12.55 3.17
C ALA A 69 -2.20 -11.40 3.85
N PHE A 70 -3.12 -10.75 3.15
CA PHE A 70 -3.89 -9.65 3.74
C PHE A 70 -4.88 -10.10 4.81
N LYS A 71 -5.43 -11.33 4.74
CA LYS A 71 -6.21 -11.91 5.85
C LYS A 71 -5.39 -12.08 7.13
N LEU A 72 -4.09 -12.34 7.01
CA LEU A 72 -3.18 -12.45 8.15
C LEU A 72 -2.73 -11.08 8.65
N LEU A 73 -2.53 -10.13 7.72
CA LEU A 73 -2.09 -8.77 8.00
C LEU A 73 -3.20 -7.84 8.50
N SER A 74 -4.47 -8.27 8.46
CA SER A 74 -5.60 -7.51 8.97
C SER A 74 -6.31 -8.18 10.15
N ASP A 75 -7.08 -7.39 10.88
CA ASP A 75 -8.02 -7.87 11.89
C ASP A 75 -9.42 -8.14 11.29
N ALA A 76 -10.36 -8.57 12.15
CA ALA A 76 -11.73 -8.86 11.73
C ALA A 76 -12.50 -7.64 11.18
N ASN A 77 -12.04 -6.42 11.46
CA ASN A 77 -12.62 -5.17 10.96
C ASN A 77 -11.96 -4.68 9.66
N GLY A 78 -11.01 -5.45 9.12
CA GLY A 78 -10.24 -5.06 7.94
C GLY A 78 -9.18 -3.99 8.24
N GLN A 79 -8.85 -3.75 9.51
CA GLN A 79 -7.77 -2.83 9.87
C GLN A 79 -6.43 -3.55 9.79
N LEU A 80 -5.45 -2.91 9.17
CA LEU A 80 -4.11 -3.45 9.04
C LEU A 80 -3.39 -3.43 10.41
N ARG A 81 -2.71 -4.53 10.74
CA ARG A 81 -1.96 -4.72 11.98
C ARG A 81 -0.62 -3.98 12.01
N VAL A 82 -0.11 -3.62 10.85
CA VAL A 82 1.11 -2.83 10.67
C VAL A 82 0.82 -1.69 9.68
N PRO A 83 1.49 -0.53 9.78
CA PRO A 83 1.38 0.51 8.77
C PRO A 83 1.78 -0.01 7.39
N CYS A 84 0.91 0.16 6.39
CA CYS A 84 1.21 -0.23 5.01
C CYS A 84 1.00 0.93 4.04
N CYS A 85 1.80 0.96 2.98
CA CYS A 85 1.53 1.70 1.76
C CYS A 85 1.55 0.79 0.53
N PHE A 86 0.89 1.23 -0.53
CA PHE A 86 0.72 0.52 -1.78
C PHE A 86 1.28 1.39 -2.90
N VAL A 87 2.24 0.86 -3.64
CA VAL A 87 3.00 1.61 -4.63
C VAL A 87 2.81 0.96 -5.99
N THR A 88 2.68 1.78 -7.03
CA THR A 88 2.65 1.31 -8.41
C THR A 88 3.24 2.38 -9.32
N ASN A 89 3.92 1.92 -10.37
CA ASN A 89 4.39 2.78 -11.45
C ASN A 89 3.26 3.20 -12.41
N ALA A 90 2.02 2.76 -12.19
CA ALA A 90 0.88 3.20 -12.96
C ALA A 90 0.50 4.65 -12.63
N ALA A 91 0.04 5.37 -13.65
CA ALA A 91 -0.69 6.62 -13.47
C ALA A 91 -2.17 6.33 -13.17
N GLY A 92 -2.85 7.25 -12.48
CA GLY A 92 -4.27 7.07 -12.19
C GLY A 92 -4.75 7.95 -11.03
N CYS A 93 -5.88 7.55 -10.44
CA CYS A 93 -6.47 8.24 -9.30
C CYS A 93 -6.26 7.40 -8.03
N PRO A 94 -5.59 7.94 -6.99
CA PRO A 94 -5.34 7.23 -5.74
C PRO A 94 -6.63 6.73 -5.08
N LYS A 95 -7.71 7.53 -5.12
CA LYS A 95 -9.03 7.16 -4.56
C LYS A 95 -9.62 5.92 -5.23
N LYS A 96 -9.58 5.85 -6.57
CA LYS A 96 -10.08 4.70 -7.32
C LYS A 96 -9.27 3.44 -6.99
N LYS A 97 -7.95 3.58 -6.87
CA LYS A 97 -7.06 2.47 -6.55
C LYS A 97 -7.24 1.99 -5.10
N ALA A 98 -7.41 2.90 -4.14
CA ALA A 98 -7.72 2.55 -2.76
C ALA A 98 -9.01 1.74 -2.65
N VAL A 99 -10.09 2.18 -3.32
CA VAL A 99 -11.36 1.41 -3.37
C VAL A 99 -11.15 0.02 -3.99
N GLN A 100 -10.37 -0.08 -5.06
CA GLN A 100 -10.03 -1.35 -5.70
C GLN A 100 -9.30 -2.30 -4.74
N LEU A 101 -8.25 -1.81 -4.07
CA LEU A 101 -7.47 -2.59 -3.10
C LEU A 101 -8.33 -3.02 -1.90
N SER A 102 -9.14 -2.11 -1.36
CA SER A 102 -10.09 -2.41 -0.27
C SER A 102 -11.06 -3.52 -0.68
N SER A 103 -11.56 -3.50 -1.92
CA SER A 103 -12.47 -4.52 -2.44
C SER A 103 -11.80 -5.90 -2.59
N TRP A 104 -10.58 -5.94 -3.12
CA TRP A 104 -9.82 -7.18 -3.31
C TRP A 104 -9.42 -7.85 -2.00
N PHE A 105 -8.92 -7.06 -1.05
CA PHE A 105 -8.28 -7.60 0.16
C PHE A 105 -9.14 -7.50 1.41
N LYS A 106 -10.35 -6.92 1.31
CA LYS A 106 -11.28 -6.71 2.44
C LYS A 106 -10.63 -5.97 3.61
N ILE A 107 -9.87 -4.93 3.27
CA ILE A 107 -9.20 -4.03 4.22
C ILE A 107 -9.63 -2.59 3.99
N ASN A 108 -9.41 -1.73 4.97
CA ASN A 108 -9.60 -0.29 4.82
C ASN A 108 -8.32 0.36 4.27
N VAL A 109 -8.33 0.74 2.99
CA VAL A 109 -7.24 1.50 2.37
C VAL A 109 -7.65 2.96 2.24
N ASP A 110 -6.91 3.85 2.91
CA ASP A 110 -7.02 5.30 2.70
C ASP A 110 -6.27 5.69 1.40
N PRO A 111 -6.81 6.61 0.58
CA PRO A 111 -6.12 7.11 -0.61
C PRO A 111 -4.69 7.61 -0.37
N ALA A 112 -4.38 8.14 0.82
CA ALA A 112 -3.04 8.58 1.20
C ALA A 112 -2.05 7.42 1.36
N GLN A 113 -2.53 6.18 1.55
CA GLN A 113 -1.69 4.98 1.55
C GLN A 113 -1.31 4.53 0.13
N VAL A 114 -1.90 5.12 -0.92
CA VAL A 114 -1.63 4.76 -2.31
C VAL A 114 -0.67 5.76 -2.95
N ILE A 115 0.48 5.27 -3.39
CA ILE A 115 1.52 6.03 -4.08
C ILE A 115 1.53 5.57 -5.54
N LEU A 116 1.13 6.49 -6.43
CA LEU A 116 1.17 6.27 -7.87
C LEU A 116 2.43 6.90 -8.46
N ALA A 117 2.78 6.57 -9.70
CA ALA A 117 3.92 7.18 -10.40
C ALA A 117 3.96 8.72 -10.36
N PRO A 118 2.84 9.46 -10.54
CA PRO A 118 2.87 10.92 -10.49
C PRO A 118 2.81 11.50 -9.07
N THR A 119 2.56 10.72 -8.02
CA THR A 119 2.44 11.20 -6.63
C THR A 119 3.63 12.03 -6.15
N PRO A 120 4.91 11.68 -6.44
CA PRO A 120 6.07 12.49 -6.08
C PRO A 120 6.05 13.93 -6.64
N LEU A 121 5.32 14.20 -7.73
CA LEU A 121 5.21 15.55 -8.28
C LEU A 121 4.50 16.53 -7.31
N THR A 122 3.67 16.01 -6.40
CA THR A 122 2.92 16.84 -5.43
C THR A 122 3.83 17.61 -4.47
N VAL A 123 5.03 17.08 -4.20
CA VAL A 123 5.99 17.70 -3.29
C VAL A 123 7.02 18.59 -4.00
N PHE A 124 7.13 18.53 -5.33
CA PHE A 124 8.06 19.35 -6.11
C PHE A 124 7.52 20.76 -6.41
N ARG A 125 7.14 21.47 -5.35
CA ARG A 125 6.49 22.79 -5.41
C ARG A 125 7.27 23.83 -6.22
N LYS A 126 8.60 23.74 -6.26
CA LYS A 126 9.47 24.64 -7.04
C LYS A 126 9.13 24.70 -8.55
N TRP A 127 8.47 23.68 -9.08
CA TRP A 127 8.12 23.58 -10.50
C TRP A 127 6.64 23.84 -10.80
N HIS A 128 5.78 23.98 -9.78
CA HIS A 128 4.34 24.11 -9.97
C HIS A 128 3.95 25.40 -10.71
N ASP A 129 4.74 26.46 -10.58
CA ASP A 129 4.53 27.75 -11.27
C ASP A 129 5.26 27.86 -12.63
N LYS A 130 5.85 26.76 -13.12
CA LYS A 130 6.57 26.74 -14.40
C LYS A 130 5.70 26.13 -15.50
N ARG A 131 6.07 26.43 -16.76
CA ARG A 131 5.48 25.74 -17.91
C ARG A 131 5.98 24.30 -17.91
N VAL A 132 5.05 23.36 -17.80
CA VAL A 132 5.35 21.92 -17.80
C VAL A 132 4.60 21.26 -18.96
N VAL A 133 5.28 20.35 -19.65
CA VAL A 133 4.66 19.44 -20.61
C VAL A 133 4.38 18.14 -19.88
N ILE A 134 3.14 17.69 -19.91
CA ILE A 134 2.71 16.44 -19.25
C ILE A 134 2.32 15.46 -20.35
N VAL A 135 3.02 14.33 -20.38
CA VAL A 135 2.83 13.27 -21.37
C VAL A 135 2.40 12.00 -20.64
N GLY A 136 1.39 11.31 -21.15
CA GLY A 136 0.90 10.07 -20.57
C GLY A 136 -0.31 9.54 -21.34
N GLN A 137 -0.72 8.32 -21.00
CA GLN A 137 -1.92 7.68 -21.54
C GLN A 137 -3.10 7.85 -20.56
N GLY A 138 -4.31 8.00 -21.10
CA GLY A 138 -5.55 8.12 -20.31
C GLY A 138 -5.88 9.56 -19.90
N ASP A 139 -6.54 9.72 -18.75
CA ASP A 139 -7.02 11.01 -18.23
C ASP A 139 -5.88 11.87 -17.65
N VAL A 140 -4.99 12.36 -18.51
CA VAL A 140 -3.80 13.13 -18.12
C VAL A 140 -4.16 14.42 -17.39
N ILE A 141 -5.28 15.08 -17.75
CA ILE A 141 -5.66 16.38 -17.19
C ILE A 141 -6.03 16.27 -15.69
N PRO A 142 -6.95 15.38 -15.26
CA PRO A 142 -7.20 15.16 -13.84
C PRO A 142 -5.95 14.78 -13.04
N ILE A 143 -5.14 13.86 -13.58
CA ILE A 143 -3.90 13.40 -12.92
C ILE A 143 -2.94 14.59 -12.71
N ALA A 144 -2.79 15.43 -13.72
CA ALA A 144 -1.96 16.61 -13.67
C ALA A 144 -2.46 17.63 -12.63
N LYS A 145 -3.78 17.87 -12.56
CA LYS A 145 -4.38 18.78 -11.57
C LYS A 145 -4.11 18.32 -10.14
N GLU A 146 -4.22 17.02 -9.89
CA GLU A 146 -3.97 16.42 -8.58
C GLU A 146 -2.47 16.40 -8.23
N SER A 147 -1.60 16.18 -9.22
CA SER A 147 -0.16 15.93 -8.99
C SER A 147 0.71 17.18 -9.02
N VAL A 148 0.34 18.22 -9.77
CA VAL A 148 1.16 19.42 -10.00
C VAL A 148 0.49 20.69 -9.45
N SER A 149 -0.68 20.57 -8.81
CA SER A 149 -1.47 21.70 -8.29
C SER A 149 -1.54 22.86 -9.29
N LEU A 150 -1.94 22.54 -10.52
CA LEU A 150 -1.79 23.43 -11.67
C LEU A 150 -2.43 24.80 -11.44
N PRO A 151 -1.66 25.91 -11.52
CA PRO A 151 -2.25 27.23 -11.64
C PRO A 151 -3.04 27.32 -12.96
N SER A 152 -4.01 28.22 -13.02
CA SER A 152 -4.98 28.43 -14.11
C SER A 152 -4.38 28.70 -15.51
N LYS A 153 -3.06 28.67 -15.66
CA LYS A 153 -2.29 28.98 -16.87
C LYS A 153 -1.69 27.71 -17.49
N ILE A 154 -2.54 26.77 -17.89
CA ILE A 154 -2.11 25.73 -18.82
C ILE A 154 -2.24 26.30 -20.23
N SER A 155 -1.14 26.76 -20.80
CA SER A 155 -1.04 27.01 -22.24
C SER A 155 -0.59 25.72 -22.91
N ASN A 156 -1.55 24.97 -23.47
CA ASN A 156 -1.38 23.82 -24.37
C ASN A 156 -1.18 22.47 -23.68
N ILE A 157 -2.22 21.63 -23.76
CA ILE A 157 -2.17 20.20 -23.42
C ILE A 157 -2.07 19.45 -24.74
N TRP A 158 -0.94 18.80 -24.97
CA TRP A 158 -0.75 17.94 -26.14
C TRP A 158 -1.16 16.52 -25.74
N GLY A 159 -2.37 16.13 -26.13
CA GLY A 159 -2.79 14.72 -26.06
C GLY A 159 -2.00 13.87 -27.06
N PRO A 160 -2.02 12.52 -26.92
CA PRO A 160 -1.38 11.65 -27.89
C PRO A 160 -1.90 12.01 -29.28
N MET A 161 -0.98 12.37 -30.17
CA MET A 161 -1.23 12.53 -31.59
C MET A 161 -1.93 11.24 -32.04
N ALA A 162 -3.23 11.34 -32.37
CA ALA A 162 -3.95 10.23 -32.95
C ALA A 162 -3.30 9.96 -34.31
N ILE A 163 -2.33 9.04 -34.36
CA ILE A 163 -1.86 8.46 -35.61
C ILE A 163 -3.04 7.64 -36.11
N HIS A 164 -3.90 8.27 -36.92
CA HIS A 164 -4.80 7.54 -37.78
C HIS A 164 -3.93 6.87 -38.84
N ASN A 165 -3.92 5.53 -38.85
CA ASN A 165 -3.47 4.77 -40.01
C ASN A 165 -4.43 5.02 -41.18
#